data_AF-A0A6A6AH94-F1
#
_entry.id   AF-A0A6A6AH94-F1
#
_cell.length_a   1.000
_cell.length_b   1.000
_cell.length_c   1.000
_cell.angle_alpha   90.00
_cell.angle_beta   90.00
_cell.angle_gamma   90.00
#
_symmetry.space_group_name_H-M   'P 1'
#
loop_
_entity.id
_entity.type
_entity.pdbx_description
1 polymer ?
#
loop_
_entity_poly.entity_id
_entity_poly.type
_entity_poly.pdbx_seq_one_letter_code
_entity_poly.pdbx_strand_id
1 'polypeptide(L)'
;MKSIFSLLARQQLKTFKVNYAPEYKTFIIHHVCTDQSHPLNEAQRRRQREWKKEGLWWHATTGVDLSKSSCVRAWARRRLRNAVTEELKARGYDEKGKPLDGASVKGKSDLTGSLRLHAQLPLLPATYVDVKEEVGKVLDMLLEGAKEETRKPTPGKKNNDGHPHRKSSGTPPQFRIRRTNSDNIHS
;
A
#
# COMPACT_ATOMS: atom_id res chain seq x y z
N MET A 1 16.34 15.81 -5.95
CA MET A 1 15.54 14.58 -6.16
C MET A 1 14.09 14.98 -6.34
N LYS A 2 13.45 14.63 -7.46
CA LYS A 2 12.03 14.89 -7.66
C LYS A 2 11.27 13.71 -7.05
N SER A 3 10.58 13.94 -5.94
CA SER A 3 9.70 12.92 -5.40
C SER A 3 8.52 12.74 -6.35
N ILE A 4 8.05 11.51 -6.57
CA ILE A 4 6.82 11.23 -7.33
C ILE A 4 5.67 12.10 -6.81
N PHE A 5 5.63 12.33 -5.49
CA PHE A 5 4.67 13.21 -4.86
C PHE A 5 4.79 14.67 -5.34
N SER A 6 6.01 15.20 -5.50
CA SER A 6 6.20 16.56 -5.99
C SER A 6 5.94 16.72 -7.48
N LEU A 7 6.11 15.66 -8.28
CA LEU A 7 5.67 15.63 -9.69
C LEU A 7 4.14 15.65 -9.78
N LEU A 8 3.47 14.78 -9.04
CA LEU A 8 2.01 14.72 -9.00
C LEU A 8 1.38 16.00 -8.44
N ALA A 9 1.98 16.63 -7.43
CA ALA A 9 1.49 17.87 -6.85
C ALA A 9 1.64 19.09 -7.76
N ARG A 10 2.60 19.08 -8.70
CA ARG A 10 2.79 20.15 -9.69
C ARG A 10 1.77 20.07 -10.83
N GLN A 11 1.19 18.89 -11.05
CA GLN A 11 0.19 18.72 -12.08
C GLN A 11 -1.15 19.31 -11.64
N GLN A 12 -1.61 20.33 -12.36
CA GLN A 12 -2.96 20.87 -12.16
C GLN A 12 -4.00 19.95 -12.82
N LEU A 13 -4.38 18.90 -12.11
CA LEU A 13 -5.50 18.05 -12.48
C LEU A 13 -6.79 18.76 -12.11
N LYS A 14 -7.69 18.95 -13.07
CA LYS A 14 -8.96 19.64 -12.82
C LYS A 14 -10.05 18.67 -12.40
N THR A 15 -10.00 17.46 -12.93
CA THR A 15 -11.12 16.52 -12.79
C THR A 15 -11.02 15.66 -11.52
N PHE A 16 -9.83 15.42 -10.99
CA PHE A 16 -9.64 14.66 -9.75
C PHE A 16 -8.37 15.06 -9.01
N LYS A 17 -8.37 14.85 -7.68
CA LYS A 17 -7.18 14.93 -6.84
C LYS A 17 -6.50 13.56 -6.75
N VAL A 18 -5.17 13.57 -6.77
CA VAL A 18 -4.35 12.35 -6.63
C VAL A 18 -3.59 12.39 -5.32
N ASN A 19 -3.64 11.29 -4.57
CA ASN A 19 -2.72 11.03 -3.47
C ASN A 19 -1.95 9.76 -3.77
N TYR A 20 -0.63 9.84 -3.68
CA TYR A 20 0.25 8.70 -3.89
C TYR A 20 1.14 8.50 -2.66
N ALA A 21 1.38 7.24 -2.31
CA ALA A 21 2.42 6.86 -1.37
C ALA A 21 3.16 5.62 -1.88
N PRO A 22 4.50 5.62 -1.83
CA PRO A 22 5.28 4.44 -2.20
C PRO A 22 5.07 3.28 -1.20
N GLU A 23 4.73 3.58 0.04
CA GLU A 23 4.36 2.59 1.04
C GLU A 23 2.89 2.16 0.88
N TYR A 24 2.63 0.86 1.10
CA TYR A 24 1.29 0.29 1.11
C TYR A 24 0.50 0.79 2.31
N LYS A 25 -0.32 1.83 2.09
CA LYS A 25 -1.22 2.39 3.09
C LYS A 25 -2.60 2.64 2.50
N THR A 26 -3.62 2.37 3.30
CA THR A 26 -4.99 2.69 2.92
C THR A 26 -5.23 4.18 3.09
N PHE A 27 -5.71 4.85 2.03
CA PHE A 27 -6.13 6.26 2.09
C PHE A 27 -7.62 6.43 2.45
N ILE A 28 -8.30 5.32 2.76
CA ILE A 28 -9.70 5.26 3.18
C ILE A 28 -9.72 5.07 4.70
N ILE A 29 -10.58 5.82 5.38
CA ILE A 29 -10.79 5.66 6.81
C ILE A 29 -11.57 4.37 7.04
N HIS A 30 -10.97 3.42 7.76
CA HIS A 30 -11.62 2.19 8.20
C HIS A 30 -12.09 2.35 9.64
N HIS A 31 -13.27 2.94 9.83
CA HIS A 31 -13.83 3.24 11.15
C HIS A 31 -13.82 2.03 12.11
N VAL A 32 -14.08 0.84 11.57
CA VAL A 32 -14.05 -0.43 12.32
C VAL A 32 -12.64 -0.81 12.82
N CYS A 33 -11.60 -0.51 12.05
CA CYS A 33 -10.21 -0.85 12.43
C CYS A 33 -9.61 0.18 13.39
N THR A 34 -10.13 1.41 13.36
CA THR A 34 -9.70 2.50 14.25
C THR A 34 -10.39 2.42 15.60
N ASP A 35 -11.65 1.98 15.64
CA ASP A 35 -12.42 1.86 16.88
C ASP A 35 -12.10 0.54 17.58
N GLN A 36 -11.37 0.61 18.69
CA GLN A 36 -10.97 -0.54 19.50
C GLN A 36 -12.17 -1.21 20.21
N SER A 37 -13.26 -0.49 20.43
CA SER A 37 -14.48 -1.03 21.05
C SER A 37 -15.35 -1.81 20.07
N HIS A 38 -15.09 -1.69 18.76
CA HIS A 38 -15.87 -2.37 17.76
C HIS A 38 -15.59 -3.89 17.78
N PRO A 39 -16.61 -4.76 17.88
CA PRO A 39 -16.42 -6.20 18.06
C PRO A 39 -15.65 -6.87 16.92
N LEU A 40 -15.71 -6.30 15.71
CA LEU A 40 -14.97 -6.78 14.53
C LEU A 40 -13.56 -6.18 14.37
N ASN A 41 -13.07 -5.34 15.31
CA ASN A 41 -11.80 -4.64 15.17
C ASN A 41 -10.62 -5.59 14.94
N GLU A 42 -10.47 -6.60 15.80
CA GLU A 42 -9.35 -7.55 15.74
C GLU A 42 -9.34 -8.35 14.44
N ALA A 43 -10.52 -8.82 14.02
CA ALA A 43 -10.69 -9.58 12.79
C ALA A 43 -10.34 -8.73 11.55
N GLN A 44 -10.76 -7.46 11.52
CA GLN A 44 -10.47 -6.55 10.41
C GLN A 44 -9.01 -6.11 10.38
N ARG A 45 -8.39 -5.86 11.55
CA ARG A 45 -6.95 -5.61 11.66
C ARG A 45 -6.14 -6.79 11.17
N ARG A 46 -6.53 -8.02 11.51
CA ARG A 46 -5.86 -9.23 11.00
C ARG A 46 -5.94 -9.31 9.48
N ARG A 47 -7.13 -9.12 8.89
CA ARG A 47 -7.31 -9.10 7.44
C ARG A 47 -6.45 -8.04 6.76
N GLN A 48 -6.33 -6.83 7.35
CA GLN A 48 -5.47 -5.78 6.81
C GLN A 48 -3.98 -6.13 6.87
N ARG A 49 -3.52 -6.81 7.93
CA ARG A 49 -2.14 -7.30 8.02
C ARG A 49 -1.84 -8.41 7.02
N GLU A 50 -2.81 -9.27 6.76
CA GLU A 50 -2.71 -10.40 5.82
C GLU A 50 -2.87 -9.98 4.35
N TRP A 51 -3.26 -8.72 4.07
CA TRP A 51 -3.37 -8.24 2.70
C TRP A 51 -2.01 -8.26 2.00
N LYS A 52 -1.99 -8.93 0.85
CA LYS A 52 -0.80 -9.07 0.00
C LYS A 52 -0.36 -7.69 -0.50
N LYS A 53 0.80 -7.24 -0.03
CA LYS A 53 1.46 -5.98 -0.39
C LYS A 53 2.15 -6.11 -1.75
N GLU A 54 1.38 -6.44 -2.77
CA GLU A 54 1.85 -6.65 -4.12
C GLU A 54 1.13 -5.73 -5.10
N GLY A 55 1.87 -5.17 -6.06
CA GLY A 55 1.36 -4.31 -7.12
C GLY A 55 0.93 -2.93 -6.64
N LEU A 56 0.06 -2.28 -7.41
CA LEU A 56 -0.46 -0.95 -7.13
C LEU A 56 -1.81 -1.05 -6.42
N TRP A 57 -1.86 -0.61 -5.16
CA TRP A 57 -3.09 -0.50 -4.40
C TRP A 57 -3.79 0.80 -4.74
N TRP A 58 -4.68 0.77 -5.74
CA TRP A 58 -5.40 1.97 -6.13
C TRP A 58 -6.91 1.92 -5.89
N HIS A 59 -7.51 3.08 -5.67
CA HIS A 59 -8.95 3.21 -5.53
C HIS A 59 -9.44 4.60 -5.97
N ALA A 60 -10.61 4.60 -6.61
CA ALA A 60 -11.36 5.81 -6.95
C ALA A 60 -12.40 6.12 -5.86
N THR A 61 -12.33 7.32 -5.31
CA THR A 61 -13.25 7.85 -4.29
C THR A 61 -14.03 9.04 -4.83
N THR A 62 -15.20 9.27 -4.24
CA THR A 62 -16.07 10.41 -4.56
C THR A 62 -16.61 10.99 -3.25
N GLY A 63 -16.56 12.30 -3.07
CA GLY A 63 -17.18 12.97 -1.94
C GLY A 63 -18.70 13.11 -2.10
N VAL A 64 -19.39 13.40 -1.01
CA VAL A 64 -20.78 13.91 -1.05
C VAL A 64 -20.85 15.29 -1.71
N ASP A 65 -19.75 16.04 -1.64
CA ASP A 65 -19.60 17.37 -2.24
C ASP A 65 -19.67 17.36 -3.78
N LEU A 66 -19.42 16.20 -4.41
CA LEU A 66 -19.51 16.05 -5.86
C LEU A 66 -20.95 16.18 -6.38
N SER A 67 -21.89 15.54 -5.69
CA SER A 67 -23.31 15.57 -6.01
C SER A 67 -24.10 14.90 -4.90
N LYS A 68 -25.29 15.43 -4.58
CA LYS A 68 -26.25 14.79 -3.66
C LYS A 68 -26.78 13.46 -4.20
N SER A 69 -26.83 13.29 -5.51
CA SER A 69 -27.31 12.05 -6.15
C SER A 69 -26.27 10.92 -6.04
N SER A 70 -26.67 9.80 -5.44
CA SER A 70 -25.86 8.59 -5.37
C SER A 70 -25.54 8.02 -6.75
N CYS A 71 -26.48 8.14 -7.70
CA CYS A 71 -26.30 7.69 -9.08
C CYS A 71 -25.16 8.46 -9.75
N VAL A 72 -25.14 9.79 -9.64
CA VAL A 72 -24.09 10.64 -10.21
C VAL A 72 -22.72 10.33 -9.60
N ARG A 73 -22.64 10.14 -8.27
CA ARG A 73 -21.39 9.72 -7.60
C ARG A 73 -20.92 8.35 -8.07
N ALA A 74 -21.83 7.39 -8.21
CA ALA A 74 -21.49 6.05 -8.69
C ALA A 74 -21.02 6.07 -10.15
N TRP A 75 -21.68 6.87 -11.00
CA TRP A 75 -21.29 7.09 -12.39
C TRP A 75 -19.90 7.71 -12.51
N ALA A 76 -19.63 8.79 -11.76
CA ALA A 76 -18.32 9.44 -11.75
C ALA A 76 -17.20 8.49 -11.31
N ARG A 77 -17.45 7.67 -10.27
CA ARG A 77 -16.51 6.65 -9.80
C ARG A 77 -16.24 5.58 -10.86
N ARG A 78 -17.29 5.09 -11.51
CA ARG A 78 -17.18 4.10 -12.60
C ARG A 78 -16.37 4.66 -13.76
N ARG A 79 -16.66 5.89 -14.18
CA ARG A 79 -15.95 6.58 -15.25
C ARG A 79 -14.45 6.71 -14.97
N LEU A 80 -14.08 7.11 -13.76
CA LEU A 80 -12.68 7.24 -13.36
C LEU A 80 -11.97 5.87 -13.29
N ARG A 81 -12.66 4.83 -12.78
CA ARG A 81 -12.11 3.47 -12.78
C ARG A 81 -11.86 2.96 -14.20
N ASN A 82 -12.82 3.14 -15.10
CA ASN A 82 -12.68 2.71 -16.49
C ASN A 82 -11.49 3.40 -17.17
N ALA A 83 -11.35 4.72 -17.00
CA ALA A 83 -10.21 5.47 -17.54
C ALA A 83 -8.87 4.94 -17.04
N VAL A 84 -8.75 4.66 -15.73
CA VAL A 84 -7.53 4.08 -15.15
C VAL A 84 -7.25 2.68 -15.68
N THR A 85 -8.26 1.80 -15.71
CA THR A 85 -8.12 0.43 -16.21
C THR A 85 -7.75 0.40 -17.70
N GLU A 86 -8.37 1.25 -18.52
CA GLU A 86 -8.05 1.34 -19.95
C GLU A 86 -6.63 1.84 -20.19
N GLU A 87 -6.19 2.89 -19.48
CA GLU A 87 -4.83 3.42 -19.62
C GLU A 87 -3.78 2.41 -19.12
N LEU A 88 -4.03 1.72 -18.00
CA LEU A 88 -3.14 0.66 -17.52
C LEU A 88 -3.00 -0.45 -18.57
N LYS A 89 -4.13 -0.92 -19.12
CA LYS A 89 -4.13 -1.95 -20.17
C LYS A 89 -3.40 -1.49 -21.43
N ALA A 90 -3.62 -0.25 -21.87
CA ALA A 90 -2.93 0.33 -23.02
C ALA A 90 -1.39 0.35 -22.85
N ARG A 91 -0.92 0.47 -21.61
CA ARG A 91 0.51 0.47 -21.25
C ARG A 91 1.06 -0.93 -20.98
N GLY A 92 0.22 -1.95 -21.06
CA GLY A 92 0.56 -3.35 -20.80
C GLY A 92 0.66 -3.68 -19.32
N TYR A 93 -0.15 -3.03 -18.48
CA TYR A 93 -0.31 -3.35 -17.05
C TYR A 93 -1.72 -3.87 -16.76
N ASP A 94 -1.80 -4.87 -15.89
CA ASP A 94 -3.03 -5.36 -15.28
C ASP A 94 -3.67 -4.29 -14.39
N GLU A 95 -4.92 -4.51 -14.00
CA GLU A 95 -5.67 -3.67 -13.07
C GLU A 95 -4.96 -3.49 -11.74
N LYS A 96 -4.06 -4.42 -11.36
CA LYS A 96 -3.24 -4.34 -10.15
C LYS A 96 -1.87 -3.70 -10.36
N GLY A 97 -1.61 -3.08 -11.51
CA GLY A 97 -0.31 -2.47 -11.82
C GLY A 97 0.84 -3.47 -12.02
N LYS A 98 0.53 -4.75 -12.21
CA LYS A 98 1.51 -5.77 -12.63
C LYS A 98 1.57 -5.80 -14.16
N PRO A 99 2.73 -5.99 -14.80
CA PRO A 99 2.80 -6.11 -16.25
C PRO A 99 1.94 -7.28 -16.75
N LEU A 100 1.11 -7.04 -17.77
CA LEU A 100 0.43 -8.08 -18.55
C LEU A 100 1.47 -8.74 -19.47
N ASP A 101 1.43 -10.06 -19.55
CA ASP A 101 2.50 -10.98 -19.98
C ASP A 101 3.63 -11.14 -18.97
N GLY A 102 4.05 -12.40 -18.75
CA GLY A 102 5.26 -12.79 -17.99
C GLY A 102 6.59 -12.22 -18.53
N ALA A 103 6.49 -11.22 -19.39
CA ALA A 103 7.47 -10.23 -19.75
C ALA A 103 7.93 -9.43 -18.52
N SER A 104 8.80 -10.06 -17.71
CA SER A 104 10.05 -9.40 -17.30
C SER A 104 10.87 -9.00 -18.54
N VAL A 105 10.27 -8.25 -19.47
CA VAL A 105 10.96 -7.65 -20.60
C VAL A 105 11.70 -6.47 -19.98
N LYS A 106 12.96 -6.76 -19.64
CA LYS A 106 14.07 -5.83 -19.39
C LYS A 106 13.64 -4.36 -19.44
N GLY A 107 13.22 -3.80 -18.30
CA GLY A 107 12.99 -2.36 -18.14
C GLY A 107 11.57 -1.91 -17.77
N LYS A 108 10.59 -2.80 -17.67
CA LYS A 108 9.30 -2.48 -17.03
C LYS A 108 9.37 -2.80 -15.53
N SER A 109 9.37 -1.77 -14.70
CA SER A 109 9.28 -1.92 -13.25
C SER A 109 7.82 -2.14 -12.83
N ASP A 110 7.63 -2.93 -11.78
CA ASP A 110 6.33 -3.11 -11.14
C ASP A 110 5.87 -1.77 -10.54
N LEU A 111 4.64 -1.37 -10.87
CA LEU A 111 4.00 -0.25 -10.17
C LEU A 111 3.65 -0.73 -8.77
N THR A 112 4.33 -0.16 -7.77
CA THR A 112 4.13 -0.49 -6.36
C THR A 112 3.63 0.70 -5.59
N GLY A 113 3.03 0.43 -4.42
CA GLY A 113 2.55 1.46 -3.51
C GLY A 113 1.03 1.65 -3.56
N SER A 114 0.56 2.80 -3.11
CA SER A 114 -0.86 3.10 -2.97
C SER A 114 -1.24 4.40 -3.69
N LEU A 115 -2.36 4.37 -4.42
CA LEU A 115 -2.86 5.49 -5.21
C LEU A 115 -4.34 5.75 -4.91
N ARG A 116 -4.68 6.95 -4.47
CA ARG A 116 -6.07 7.38 -4.32
C ARG A 116 -6.39 8.46 -5.33
N LEU A 117 -7.40 8.21 -6.14
CA LEU A 117 -7.99 9.21 -7.01
C LEU A 117 -9.30 9.69 -6.38
N HIS A 118 -9.46 10.99 -6.20
CA HIS A 118 -10.65 11.60 -5.62
C HIS A 118 -11.32 12.51 -6.65
N ALA A 119 -12.48 12.08 -7.14
CA ALA A 119 -13.25 12.83 -8.13
C ALA A 119 -13.64 14.22 -7.61
N GLN A 120 -13.45 15.23 -8.45
CA GLN A 120 -13.89 16.61 -8.18
C GLN A 120 -15.05 17.01 -9.09
N LEU A 121 -15.71 18.12 -8.74
CA LEU A 121 -16.85 18.65 -9.48
C LEU A 121 -16.60 18.85 -10.99
N PRO A 122 -15.40 19.30 -11.44
CA PRO A 122 -15.12 19.45 -12.87
C PRO A 122 -15.10 18.14 -13.66
N LEU A 123 -15.10 16.97 -13.01
CA LEU A 123 -15.21 15.67 -13.67
C LEU A 123 -16.57 15.46 -14.36
N LEU A 124 -17.63 16.09 -13.85
CA LEU A 124 -18.99 15.88 -14.37
C LEU A 124 -19.17 16.44 -15.79
N PRO A 125 -18.80 17.70 -16.08
CA PRO A 125 -18.88 18.23 -17.45
C PRO A 125 -17.72 17.81 -18.35
N ALA A 126 -16.61 17.30 -17.80
CA ALA A 126 -15.45 16.92 -18.60
C ALA A 126 -15.77 15.82 -19.62
N THR A 127 -15.11 15.86 -20.78
CA THR A 127 -15.25 14.78 -21.77
C THR A 127 -14.45 13.56 -21.33
N TYR A 128 -14.78 12.37 -21.86
CA TYR A 128 -14.11 11.15 -21.42
C TYR A 128 -12.65 11.12 -21.89
N VAL A 129 -12.40 11.74 -23.05
CA VAL A 129 -11.06 11.91 -23.63
C VAL A 129 -10.17 12.74 -22.70
N ASP A 130 -10.66 13.88 -22.20
CA ASP A 130 -9.89 14.74 -21.28
C ASP A 130 -9.53 14.00 -19.98
N VAL A 131 -10.49 13.24 -19.44
CA VAL A 131 -10.28 12.44 -18.21
C VAL A 131 -9.23 11.37 -18.44
N LYS A 132 -9.28 10.70 -19.60
CA LYS A 132 -8.32 9.67 -19.98
C LYS A 132 -6.92 10.25 -20.16
N GLU A 133 -6.81 11.42 -20.78
CA GLU A 133 -5.54 12.13 -20.94
C GLU A 133 -4.94 12.56 -19.58
N GLU A 134 -5.76 13.11 -18.67
CA GLU A 134 -5.33 13.45 -17.30
C GLU A 134 -4.85 12.21 -16.53
N VAL A 135 -5.57 11.09 -16.64
CA VAL A 135 -5.17 9.81 -16.03
C VAL A 135 -3.88 9.28 -16.64
N GLY A 136 -3.72 9.37 -17.96
CA GLY A 136 -2.52 8.96 -18.67
C GLY A 136 -1.28 9.70 -18.14
N LYS A 137 -1.35 11.03 -18.04
CA LYS A 137 -0.27 11.85 -17.48
C LYS A 137 0.13 11.41 -16.07
N VAL A 138 -0.84 11.07 -15.23
CA VAL A 138 -0.60 10.56 -13.86
C VAL A 138 0.15 9.24 -13.88
N LEU A 139 -0.27 8.31 -14.75
CA LEU A 139 0.38 7.02 -14.89
C LEU A 139 1.79 7.15 -15.50
N ASP A 140 2.02 8.08 -16.43
CA ASP A 140 3.34 8.31 -17.03
C ASP A 140 4.34 8.77 -15.97
N MET A 141 3.95 9.71 -15.11
CA MET A 141 4.77 10.16 -13.99
C MET A 141 5.03 9.05 -12.98
N LEU A 142 4.04 8.19 -12.71
CA LEU A 142 4.22 7.03 -11.82
C LEU A 142 5.23 6.04 -12.41
N LEU A 143 5.16 5.77 -13.71
CA LEU A 143 6.08 4.89 -14.41
C LEU A 143 7.50 5.45 -14.47
N GLU A 144 7.64 6.74 -14.73
CA GLU A 144 8.94 7.44 -14.72
C GLU A 144 9.57 7.37 -13.32
N GLY A 145 8.78 7.67 -12.28
CA GLY A 145 9.22 7.57 -10.90
C GLY A 145 9.60 6.16 -10.48
N ALA A 146 8.85 5.14 -10.91
CA ALA A 146 9.16 3.75 -10.63
C ALA A 146 10.49 3.31 -11.29
N LYS A 147 10.80 3.80 -12.49
CA LYS A 147 12.09 3.55 -13.15
C LYS A 147 13.25 4.20 -12.39
N GLU A 148 13.07 5.41 -11.86
CA GLU A 148 14.11 6.09 -11.08
C GLU A 148 14.42 5.37 -9.77
N GLU A 149 13.43 4.80 -9.07
CA GLU A 149 13.67 4.04 -7.84
C GLU A 149 14.43 2.72 -8.11
N THR A 150 14.20 2.05 -9.25
CA THR A 150 14.97 0.85 -9.62
C THR A 150 16.45 1.12 -9.96
N ARG A 151 16.81 2.37 -10.26
CA ARG A 151 18.21 2.77 -10.54
C ARG A 151 19.02 3.06 -9.28
N LYS A 152 18.38 3.15 -8.10
CA LYS A 152 19.11 3.34 -6.85
C LYS A 152 19.62 1.98 -6.34
N PRO A 153 20.93 1.81 -6.10
CA PRO A 153 21.39 0.72 -5.25
C PRO A 153 20.81 0.96 -3.85
N THR A 154 20.04 0.00 -3.36
CA THR A 154 19.48 -0.01 -2.00
C THR A 154 20.57 0.38 -0.99
N PRO A 155 20.39 1.41 -0.14
CA PRO A 155 21.34 1.69 0.92
C PRO A 155 21.22 0.59 1.99
N GLY A 156 22.22 -0.29 2.02
CA GLY A 156 22.71 -0.98 3.20
C GLY A 156 21.67 -1.71 4.05
N LYS A 157 21.38 -2.96 3.70
CA LYS A 157 21.13 -3.98 4.72
C LYS A 157 22.45 -4.10 5.50
N LYS A 158 22.61 -3.34 6.60
CA LYS A 158 23.68 -3.56 7.57
C LYS A 158 23.43 -4.95 8.17
N ASN A 159 24.07 -5.96 7.58
CA ASN A 159 24.29 -7.22 8.25
C ASN A 159 25.07 -6.87 9.53
N ASN A 160 24.40 -6.99 10.67
CA ASN A 160 25.00 -6.82 11.97
C ASN A 160 25.70 -8.14 12.34
N ASP A 161 26.67 -8.55 11.52
CA ASP A 161 27.59 -9.65 11.82
C ASP A 161 28.72 -9.07 12.66
N GLY A 162 28.48 -8.99 13.97
CA GLY A 162 29.42 -8.36 14.89
C GLY A 162 29.01 -8.55 16.35
N HIS A 163 28.67 -9.78 16.74
CA HIS A 163 28.62 -10.13 18.15
C HIS A 163 29.94 -10.80 18.55
N PRO A 164 30.85 -10.12 19.27
CA PRO A 164 32.07 -10.74 19.75
C PRO A 164 31.73 -11.80 20.80
N HIS A 165 32.26 -13.00 20.56
CA HIS A 165 32.24 -14.15 21.42
C HIS A 165 32.86 -13.81 22.79
N ARG A 166 32.04 -13.44 23.77
CA ARG A 166 32.47 -13.29 25.17
C ARG A 166 32.52 -14.68 25.80
N LYS A 167 33.73 -15.24 25.89
CA LYS A 167 34.03 -16.37 26.78
C LYS A 167 33.84 -15.90 28.22
N SER A 168 32.81 -16.40 28.89
CA SER A 168 32.74 -16.37 30.36
C SER A 168 32.38 -17.77 30.85
N SER A 169 33.41 -18.48 31.25
CA SER A 169 33.35 -19.60 32.18
C SER A 169 32.60 -19.16 33.45
N GLY A 170 31.47 -19.81 33.73
CA GLY A 170 30.69 -19.57 34.93
C GLY A 170 29.84 -20.81 35.21
N THR A 171 30.45 -21.75 35.91
CA THR A 171 29.85 -22.96 36.47
C THR A 171 28.51 -22.64 37.15
N PRO A 172 27.40 -23.35 36.84
CA PRO A 172 26.17 -23.20 37.59
C PRO A 172 26.32 -23.80 38.99
N PRO A 173 25.94 -23.10 40.07
CA PRO A 173 25.83 -23.72 41.38
C PRO A 173 24.69 -24.74 41.37
N GLN A 174 25.05 -26.00 41.62
CA GLN A 174 24.11 -27.09 41.89
C GLN A 174 23.27 -26.77 43.12
N PHE A 175 22.05 -26.28 42.94
CA PHE A 175 21.06 -26.25 44.00
C PHE A 175 20.56 -27.68 44.26
N ARG A 176 21.24 -28.32 45.20
CA ARG A 176 20.93 -29.62 45.79
C ARG A 176 19.66 -29.49 46.64
N ILE A 177 18.49 -29.75 46.04
CA ILE A 177 17.26 -29.92 46.81
C ILE A 177 17.38 -31.25 47.57
N ARG A 178 17.62 -31.14 48.88
CA ARG A 178 17.51 -32.24 49.85
C ARG A 178 16.06 -32.71 49.88
N ARG A 179 15.78 -33.90 49.34
CA ARG A 179 14.61 -34.68 49.77
C ARG A 179 14.94 -35.29 51.13
N THR A 180 14.35 -34.75 52.18
CA THR A 180 14.24 -35.42 53.47
C THR A 180 13.06 -36.38 53.38
N ASN A 181 13.35 -37.67 53.24
CA ASN A 181 12.38 -38.75 53.45
C ASN A 181 12.82 -39.51 54.72
N SER A 182 12.04 -39.32 55.77
CA SER A 182 11.92 -40.18 56.96
C SER A 182 10.79 -39.58 57.78
N ASP A 183 9.81 -40.25 58.33
CA ASP A 183 9.23 -41.59 58.23
C ASP A 183 7.97 -41.44 59.11
N ASN A 184 6.95 -42.30 58.89
CA ASN A 184 5.98 -42.68 59.93
C ASN A 184 4.90 -41.60 60.28
N ILE A 185 3.62 -41.86 60.61
CA ILE A 185 2.86 -42.96 61.24
C ILE A 185 1.35 -42.73 60.91
N HIS A 186 0.55 -43.79 60.68
CA HIS A 186 -0.72 -44.10 61.38
C HIS A 186 -1.59 -45.13 60.62
N SER A 187 -1.59 -46.36 61.11
CA SER A 187 -2.80 -47.06 61.58
C SER A 187 -2.39 -48.16 62.55
#